data_AF-A0A3N5QN07-F1
#
_entry.id   AF-A0A3N5QN07-F1
#
_cell.length_a   1.000
_cell.length_b   1.000
_cell.length_c   1.000
_cell.angle_alpha   90.00
_cell.angle_beta   90.00
_cell.angle_gamma   90.00
#
_symmetry.space_group_name_H-M   'P 1'
#
loop_
_entity.id
_entity.type
_entity.pdbx_description
1 polymer ?
#
loop_
_entity_poly.entity_id
_entity_poly.type
_entity_poly.pdbx_seq_one_letter_code
_entity_poly.pdbx_strand_id
1 'polypeptide(L)'
;MYIPLTYFLEPKNYVCCRIHFKSRDHVIQDFTALTYEDSSGTELLWGVTFRITMAFLEIVYGFKPPDKRSLPVVYRTLGEEYFTGYGS
;
A
#
# COMPACT_ATOMS: atom_id res chain seq x y z
N MET A 1 5.52 12.39 7.45
CA MET A 1 6.08 11.46 6.45
C MET A 1 6.29 12.20 5.12
N TYR A 2 7.50 12.16 4.57
CA TYR A 2 7.81 12.68 3.23
C TYR A 2 8.47 11.56 2.43
N ILE A 3 7.85 11.14 1.32
CA ILE A 3 8.39 10.10 0.45
C ILE A 3 8.96 10.79 -0.80
N PRO A 4 10.26 10.64 -1.10
CA PRO A 4 10.84 11.19 -2.33
C PRO A 4 10.16 10.63 -3.56
N LEU A 5 9.95 11.47 -4.59
CA LEU A 5 9.28 11.04 -5.82
C LEU A 5 9.99 9.87 -6.51
N THR A 6 11.33 9.88 -6.51
CA THR A 6 12.16 8.80 -7.06
C THR A 6 11.87 7.45 -6.43
N TYR A 7 11.47 7.44 -5.15
CA TYR A 7 11.16 6.22 -4.42
C TYR A 7 9.91 5.52 -4.99
N PHE A 8 8.95 6.28 -5.53
CA PHE A 8 7.80 5.70 -6.22
C PHE A 8 8.15 5.11 -7.58
N LEU A 9 9.26 5.52 -8.19
CA LEU A 9 9.67 5.03 -9.52
C LEU A 9 10.53 3.77 -9.45
N GLU A 10 10.79 3.24 -8.24
CA GLU A 10 11.60 2.05 -8.02
C GLU A 10 10.71 0.82 -7.79
N PRO A 11 10.64 -0.15 -8.73
CA PRO A 11 9.76 -1.32 -8.63
C PRO A 11 9.95 -2.18 -7.38
N LYS A 12 11.17 -2.23 -6.83
CA LYS A 12 11.49 -3.02 -5.63
C LYS A 12 10.79 -2.50 -4.35
N ASN A 13 10.30 -1.26 -4.36
CA ASN A 13 9.64 -0.64 -3.21
C ASN A 13 8.15 -1.01 -3.13
N TYR A 14 7.65 -1.81 -4.07
CA TYR A 14 6.28 -2.27 -4.11
C TYR A 14 6.15 -3.67 -3.52
N VAL A 15 5.04 -3.89 -2.83
CA VAL A 15 4.69 -5.18 -2.21
C VAL A 15 3.24 -5.54 -2.51
N CYS A 16 2.91 -6.83 -2.35
CA CYS A 16 1.54 -7.29 -2.28
C CYS A 16 1.09 -7.25 -0.81
N CYS A 17 0.29 -6.25 -0.43
CA CYS A 17 -0.31 -6.17 0.88
C CYS A 17 -1.54 -7.06 0.96
N ARG A 18 -1.45 -8.13 1.74
CA ARG A 18 -2.55 -9.05 2.02
C ARG A 18 -3.22 -8.67 3.33
N ILE A 19 -4.44 -8.16 3.22
CA ILE A 19 -5.21 -7.63 4.34
C ILE A 19 -6.24 -8.66 4.80
N HIS A 20 -6.22 -8.96 6.09
CA HIS A 20 -7.22 -9.76 6.78
C HIS A 20 -8.18 -8.81 7.50
N PHE A 21 -9.43 -8.78 7.07
CA PHE A 21 -10.46 -7.95 7.70
C PHE A 21 -11.18 -8.74 8.80
N LYS A 22 -11.04 -8.30 10.05
CA LYS A 22 -11.69 -8.97 11.19
C LYS A 22 -13.21 -8.80 11.20
N SER A 23 -13.73 -7.66 10.74
CA SER A 23 -15.17 -7.33 10.81
C SER A 23 -16.03 -7.92 9.68
N ARG A 24 -15.41 -8.32 8.56
CA ARG A 24 -16.12 -8.81 7.36
C ARG A 24 -15.74 -10.26 7.11
N ASP A 25 -16.29 -11.18 7.88
CA ASP A 25 -16.27 -12.63 7.61
C ASP A 25 -14.89 -13.22 7.22
N HIS A 26 -13.80 -12.73 7.80
CA HIS A 26 -12.44 -13.16 7.47
C HIS A 26 -12.09 -13.00 5.97
N VAL A 27 -12.60 -11.97 5.31
CA VAL A 27 -12.21 -11.65 3.93
C VAL A 27 -10.73 -11.31 3.88
N ILE A 28 -10.01 -12.03 3.02
CA ILE A 28 -8.61 -11.78 2.68
C ILE A 28 -8.58 -11.08 1.32
N GLN A 29 -7.91 -9.92 1.25
CA GLN A 29 -7.78 -9.17 0.00
C GLN A 29 -6.37 -8.68 -0.26
N ASP A 30 -5.92 -8.82 -1.51
CA ASP A 30 -4.59 -8.44 -1.96
C ASP A 30 -4.61 -7.10 -2.69
N PHE A 31 -3.79 -6.16 -2.20
CA PHE A 31 -3.58 -4.83 -2.75
C PHE A 31 -2.12 -4.60 -3.11
N THR A 32 -1.85 -3.91 -4.22
CA THR A 32 -0.51 -3.34 -4.43
C THR A 32 -0.30 -2.21 -3.43
N ALA A 33 0.85 -2.20 -2.76
CA ALA A 33 1.23 -1.17 -1.81
C ALA A 33 2.68 -0.75 -2.05
N LEU A 34 3.03 0.47 -1.62
CA LEU A 34 4.40 0.93 -1.52
C LEU A 34 4.86 0.78 -0.05
N THR A 35 5.98 0.10 0.18
CA THR A 35 6.63 0.08 1.50
C THR A 35 7.59 1.24 1.60
N TYR A 36 7.50 2.04 2.65
CA TYR A 36 8.48 3.07 2.95
C TYR A 36 8.96 2.91 4.39
N GLU A 37 10.27 3.00 4.58
CA GLU A 37 10.89 2.88 5.90
C GLU A 37 11.48 4.23 6.29
N ASP A 38 11.13 4.70 7.47
CA ASP A 38 11.74 5.87 8.10
C ASP A 38 12.08 5.61 9.58
N SER A 39 12.51 6.66 10.30
CA SER A 39 12.89 6.58 11.71
C SER A 39 11.77 6.09 12.64
N SER A 40 10.51 6.14 12.20
CA SER A 40 9.34 5.70 12.95
C SER A 40 8.93 4.26 12.60
N GLY A 41 9.51 3.67 11.55
CA GLY A 41 9.34 2.27 11.17
C GLY A 41 8.93 2.09 9.70
N THR A 42 8.44 0.89 9.38
CA THR A 42 7.93 0.57 8.04
C THR A 42 6.47 0.93 7.91
N GLU A 43 6.19 1.93 7.09
CA GLU A 43 4.84 2.31 6.69
C GLU A 43 4.46 1.69 5.33
N LEU A 44 3.16 1.49 5.14
CA LEU A 44 2.58 1.02 3.88
C LEU A 44 1.64 2.08 3.33
N LEU A 45 1.92 2.57 2.12
CA LEU A 45 0.97 3.36 1.36
C LEU A 45 0.17 2.45 0.44
N TRP A 46 -1.13 2.35 0.69
CA TRP A 46 -2.08 1.53 -0.07
C TRP A 46 -3.45 2.22 -0.15
N GLY A 47 -4.42 1.58 -0.81
CA GLY A 47 -5.79 2.08 -0.87
C GLY A 47 -5.97 3.29 -1.80
N VAL A 48 -6.83 4.23 -1.41
CA VAL A 48 -7.25 5.35 -2.27
C VAL A 48 -6.08 6.29 -2.60
N THR A 49 -5.33 6.73 -1.58
CA THR A 49 -4.19 7.62 -1.77
C THR A 49 -3.16 7.00 -2.71
N PHE A 50 -2.83 5.72 -2.52
CA PHE A 50 -1.96 4.99 -3.44
C PHE A 50 -2.46 5.02 -4.88
N ARG A 51 -3.75 4.73 -5.11
CA ARG A 51 -4.33 4.73 -6.46
C ARG A 51 -4.26 6.09 -7.14
N ILE A 52 -4.52 7.17 -6.40
CA ILE A 52 -4.42 8.54 -6.91
C ILE A 52 -2.96 8.85 -7.27
N THR A 53 -2.01 8.51 -6.39
CA THR A 53 -0.58 8.71 -6.66
C THR A 53 -0.12 7.93 -7.89
N MET A 54 -0.53 6.66 -8.04
CA MET A 54 -0.17 5.86 -9.22
C MET A 54 -0.77 6.43 -10.51
N ALA A 55 -2.01 6.92 -10.49
CA ALA A 55 -2.60 7.57 -11.65
C ALA A 55 -1.82 8.83 -12.06
N PHE A 56 -1.40 9.65 -11.08
CA PHE A 56 -0.55 10.80 -11.34
C PHE A 56 0.81 10.41 -11.95
N LEU A 57 1.47 9.38 -11.41
CA LEU A 57 2.76 8.92 -11.93
C LEU A 57 2.65 8.30 -13.33
N GLU A 58 1.55 7.62 -13.65
CA GLU A 58 1.29 7.14 -15.00
C GLU A 58 1.17 8.33 -15.97
N ILE A 59 0.45 9.39 -15.59
CA ILE A 59 0.26 10.57 -16.44
C ILE A 59 1.58 11.31 -16.68
N VAL A 60 2.38 11.53 -15.63
CA VAL A 60 3.57 12.38 -15.72
C VAL A 60 4.81 11.61 -16.18
N TYR A 61 4.94 10.34 -15.80
CA TYR A 61 6.15 9.54 -16.03
C TYR A 61 5.91 8.27 -16.86
N GLY A 62 4.66 7.93 -17.20
CA GLY A 62 4.34 6.65 -17.83
C GLY A 62 4.59 5.44 -16.92
N PHE A 63 4.83 5.66 -15.63
CA PHE A 63 5.20 4.61 -14.70
C PHE A 63 3.96 3.83 -14.22
N LYS A 64 4.09 2.50 -14.14
CA LYS A 64 3.10 1.61 -13.53
C LYS A 64 3.79 0.72 -12.51
N PRO A 65 3.18 0.48 -11.34
CA PRO A 65 3.73 -0.46 -10.39
C PRO A 65 3.69 -1.90 -10.98
N PRO A 66 4.58 -2.81 -10.53
CA PRO A 66 4.55 -4.20 -10.96
C PRO A 66 3.22 -4.89 -10.60
N ASP A 67 2.89 -5.97 -11.33
CA ASP A 67 1.74 -6.79 -11.02
C ASP A 67 1.89 -7.41 -9.62
N LYS A 68 0.88 -7.26 -8.76
CA LYS A 68 0.91 -7.75 -7.37
C LYS A 68 1.21 -9.24 -7.23
N ARG A 69 0.94 -10.07 -8.24
CA ARG A 69 1.25 -11.51 -8.25
C ARG A 69 2.76 -11.78 -8.30
N SER A 70 3.54 -10.81 -8.76
CA SER A 70 5.00 -10.87 -8.84
C SER A 70 5.70 -10.25 -7.62
N LEU A 71 4.93 -9.62 -6.72
CA LEU A 71 5.48 -8.86 -5.60
C LEU A 71 5.60 -9.72 -4.33
N PRO A 72 6.57 -9.43 -3.45
CA PRO A 72 6.65 -10.07 -2.13
C PRO A 72 5.39 -9.76 -1.32
N VAL A 73 4.90 -10.76 -0.57
CA VAL A 73 3.66 -10.65 0.20
C VAL A 73 3.95 -10.12 1.61
N VAL A 74 3.23 -9.06 2.01
CA VAL A 74 3.24 -8.51 3.36
C VAL A 74 1.85 -8.65 3.96
N TYR A 75 1.76 -9.24 5.16
CA TYR A 75 0.48 -9.44 5.84
C TYR A 75 0.13 -8.26 6.74
N ARG A 76 -1.14 -7.85 6.72
CA ARG A 76 -1.72 -6.87 7.62
C ARG A 76 -3.08 -7.35 8.12
N THR A 77 -3.38 -7.05 9.37
CA THR A 77 -4.69 -7.34 9.96
C THR A 77 -5.34 -6.02 10.32
N LEU A 78 -6.53 -5.76 9.77
CA LEU A 78 -7.30 -4.57 10.08
C LEU A 78 -8.46 -4.95 11.01
N GLY A 79 -8.46 -4.32 12.19
CA GLY A 79 -9.54 -4.38 13.17
C GLY A 79 -10.73 -3.52 12.74
N GLU A 80 -11.82 -3.61 13.50
CA GLU A 80 -13.05 -2.86 13.21
C GLU A 80 -12.83 -1.34 13.28
N GLU A 81 -11.91 -0.90 14.14
CA GLU A 81 -11.51 0.50 14.32
C GLU A 81 -11.02 1.18 13.03
N TYR A 82 -10.49 0.41 12.07
CA TYR A 82 -10.10 0.96 10.77
C TYR A 82 -11.30 1.47 9.96
N PHE A 83 -12.46 0.83 10.09
CA PHE A 83 -13.66 1.22 9.35
C PHE A 83 -14.45 2.34 10.03
N THR A 84 -14.32 2.48 11.36
CA THR A 84 -14.99 3.53 12.12
C THR A 84 -14.21 4.85 12.12
N GLY A 85 -12.97 4.86 11.63
CA GLY A 85 -12.12 6.05 11.59
C GLY A 85 -11.60 6.49 12.96
N TYR A 86 -11.88 5.72 14.01
CA TYR A 86 -11.31 5.92 15.34
C TYR A 86 -9.97 5.18 15.42
N GLY A 87 -8.92 5.81 14.90
CA GLY A 87 -7.55 5.42 15.27
C GLY A 87 -7.31 5.80 16.72
N SER A 88 -7.12 4.82 17.60
CA SER A 88 -6.64 4.98 18.97
C SER A 88 -5.11 4.96 19.02
#